data_AF-A0A4Q7ATT9-F1
#
_entry.id   AF-A0A4Q7ATT9-F1
#
_cell.length_a   1.000
_cell.length_b   1.000
_cell.length_c   1.000
_cell.angle_alpha   90.00
_cell.angle_beta   90.00
_cell.angle_gamma   90.00
#
_symmetry.space_group_name_H-M   'P 1'
#
loop_
_entity.id
_entity.type
_entity.pdbx_description
1 polymer ?
#
loop_
_entity_poly.entity_id
_entity_poly.type
_entity_poly.pdbx_seq_one_letter_code
_entity_poly.pdbx_strand_id
1 'polypeptide(L)'
;MALRTYSNISEDEKTVILGRFLTAHEDQLFPQETVALYLQCSPWTLAKMRCEDQSLPFSKIGNRIAYKKKDVMNYLQSKTVTNTAQY
;
A
#
# COMPACT_ATOMS: atom_id res chain seq x y z
N MET A 1 -12.95 -13.20 9.07
CA MET A 1 -11.82 -13.39 8.13
C MET A 1 -10.60 -12.73 8.74
N ALA A 2 -9.60 -13.51 9.15
CA ALA A 2 -8.37 -12.97 9.71
C ALA A 2 -7.59 -12.23 8.62
N LEU A 3 -7.61 -10.91 8.66
CA LEU A 3 -6.64 -10.10 7.93
C LEU A 3 -5.28 -10.50 8.49
N ARG A 4 -4.37 -10.99 7.63
CA ARG A 4 -2.98 -11.23 8.03
C ARG A 4 -2.38 -9.88 8.39
N THR A 5 -2.41 -9.57 9.67
CA THR A 5 -1.77 -8.37 10.20
C THR A 5 -0.29 -8.68 10.30
N TYR A 6 0.54 -7.90 9.61
CA TYR A 6 2.02 -7.96 9.69
C TYR A 6 2.59 -7.60 11.07
N SER A 7 1.74 -7.59 12.12
CA SER A 7 2.11 -7.32 13.51
C SER A 7 3.17 -8.28 14.04
N ASN A 8 3.36 -9.45 13.42
CA ASN A 8 4.32 -10.47 13.87
C ASN A 8 5.53 -10.66 12.95
N ILE A 9 5.71 -9.84 11.91
CA ILE A 9 6.89 -9.94 11.04
C ILE A 9 8.05 -9.13 11.63
N SER A 10 9.25 -9.72 11.65
CA SER A 10 10.45 -9.06 12.15
C SER A 10 10.77 -7.81 11.34
N GLU A 11 11.40 -6.82 11.95
CA GLU A 11 11.79 -5.57 11.28
C GLU A 11 12.72 -5.84 10.08
N ASP A 12 13.61 -6.82 10.18
CA ASP A 12 14.46 -7.28 9.07
C ASP A 12 13.67 -7.81 7.87
N GLU A 13 12.62 -8.59 8.11
CA GLU A 13 11.80 -9.12 7.02
C GLU A 13 10.99 -8.01 6.34
N LYS A 14 10.54 -7.01 7.12
CA LYS A 14 9.86 -5.83 6.59
C LYS A 14 10.77 -5.03 5.67
N THR A 15 12.03 -4.79 6.09
CA THR A 15 12.99 -4.05 5.27
C THR A 15 13.33 -4.78 3.97
N VAL A 16 13.46 -6.11 4.00
CA VAL A 16 13.67 -6.93 2.79
C VAL A 16 12.48 -6.83 1.84
N ILE A 17 11.24 -6.92 2.35
CA ILE A 17 10.02 -6.78 1.53
C ILE A 17 9.93 -5.39 0.89
N LEU A 18 10.21 -4.34 1.69
CA LEU A 18 10.22 -2.97 1.20
C LEU A 18 11.32 -2.73 0.16
N GLY A 19 12.52 -3.28 0.38
CA GLY A 19 13.62 -3.20 -0.59
C GLY A 19 13.25 -3.84 -1.93
N ARG A 20 12.58 -5.00 -1.90
CA ARG A 20 12.05 -5.64 -3.13
C ARG A 20 10.99 -4.80 -3.82
N PHE A 21 10.09 -4.18 -3.06
CA PHE A 21 9.08 -3.27 -3.59
C PHE A 21 9.72 -2.05 -4.28
N LEU A 22 10.73 -1.45 -3.65
CA LEU A 22 11.45 -0.27 -4.16
C LEU A 22 12.28 -0.59 -5.42
N THR A 23 12.86 -1.78 -5.51
CA THR A 23 13.69 -2.21 -6.67
C THR A 23 12.88 -2.77 -7.83
N ALA A 24 11.64 -3.20 -7.60
CA ALA A 24 10.77 -3.75 -8.63
C ALA A 24 10.30 -2.73 -9.68
N HIS A 25 9.76 -3.23 -10.79
CA HIS A 25 9.23 -2.41 -11.88
C HIS A 25 7.97 -1.63 -11.46
N GLU A 26 7.75 -0.44 -12.04
CA GLU A 26 6.63 0.46 -11.68
C GLU A 26 5.25 -0.12 -12.02
N ASP A 27 5.16 -0.89 -13.10
CA ASP A 27 3.92 -1.59 -13.50
C ASP A 27 3.70 -2.92 -12.76
N GLN A 28 4.63 -3.32 -11.89
CA GLN A 28 4.49 -4.57 -11.15
C GLN A 28 3.35 -4.48 -10.13
N LEU A 29 2.59 -5.57 -10.06
CA LEU A 29 1.46 -5.72 -9.17
C LEU A 29 1.90 -6.27 -7.81
N PHE A 30 1.48 -5.60 -6.75
CA PHE A 30 1.78 -5.95 -5.37
C PHE A 30 0.51 -6.22 -4.58
N PRO A 31 0.54 -7.19 -3.64
CA PRO A 31 -0.61 -7.44 -2.79
C PRO A 31 -0.84 -6.27 -1.82
N GLN A 32 -2.09 -6.11 -1.37
CA GLN A 32 -2.48 -5.11 -0.36
C GLN A 32 -1.60 -5.10 0.88
N GLU A 33 -1.07 -6.27 1.18
CA GLU A 33 -0.19 -6.58 2.28
C GLU A 33 1.15 -5.83 2.22
N THR A 34 1.85 -5.89 1.08
CA THR A 34 3.10 -5.16 0.85
C THR A 34 2.87 -3.65 0.77
N VAL A 35 1.75 -3.24 0.17
CA VAL A 35 1.40 -1.82 0.03
C VAL A 35 1.06 -1.20 1.38
N ALA A 36 0.33 -1.93 2.23
CA ALA A 36 0.04 -1.52 3.60
C ALA A 36 1.34 -1.28 4.39
N LEU A 37 2.32 -2.17 4.24
CA LEU A 37 3.64 -2.02 4.85
C LEU A 37 4.37 -0.78 4.34
N TYR A 38 4.32 -0.51 3.02
CA TYR A 38 4.96 0.66 2.42
C TYR A 38 4.32 1.98 2.86
N LEU A 39 2.99 2.04 2.87
CA LEU A 39 2.23 3.23 3.29
C LEU A 39 2.12 3.37 4.82
N GLN A 40 2.72 2.47 5.60
CA GLN A 40 2.63 2.42 7.06
C GLN A 40 1.16 2.46 7.56
N CYS A 41 0.26 1.79 6.85
CA CYS A 41 -1.16 1.76 7.15
C CYS A 41 -1.67 0.33 7.33
N SER A 42 -2.81 0.18 7.98
CA SER A 42 -3.43 -1.14 8.16
C SER A 42 -4.10 -1.61 6.85
N PRO A 43 -4.12 -2.92 6.54
CA PRO A 43 -4.90 -3.46 5.42
C PRO A 43 -6.39 -3.08 5.48
N TRP A 44 -6.91 -2.88 6.70
CA TRP A 44 -8.26 -2.38 6.91
C TRP A 44 -8.46 -0.96 6.38
N THR A 45 -7.47 -0.07 6.57
CA THR A 45 -7.50 1.29 6.01
C THR A 45 -7.59 1.22 4.49
N LEU A 46 -6.77 0.39 3.84
CA LEU A 46 -6.86 0.17 2.38
C LEU A 46 -8.20 -0.40 1.95
N ALA A 47 -8.79 -1.31 2.73
CA ALA A 47 -10.13 -1.84 2.44
C ALA A 47 -11.21 -0.75 2.55
N LYS A 48 -11.14 0.10 3.58
CA LYS A 48 -12.05 1.23 3.76
C LYS A 48 -11.94 2.23 2.61
N MET A 49 -10.71 2.57 2.20
CA MET A 49 -10.45 3.46 1.07
C MET A 49 -11.03 2.93 -0.25
N ARG A 50 -11.03 1.61 -0.46
CA ARG A 50 -11.68 1.00 -1.64
C ARG A 50 -13.20 1.11 -1.60
N CYS A 51 -13.81 1.06 -0.41
CA CYS A 51 -15.26 1.16 -0.25
C CYS A 51 -15.76 2.60 -0.35
N GLU A 52 -15.04 3.57 0.21
CA GLU A 52 -15.54 4.94 0.40
C GLU A 52 -14.98 5.92 -0.64
N ASP A 53 -13.66 5.87 -0.90
CA ASP A 53 -12.95 6.98 -1.54
C ASP A 53 -12.53 6.69 -2.99
N GLN A 54 -12.42 5.41 -3.38
CA GLN A 54 -11.86 4.96 -4.67
C GLN A 54 -10.52 5.65 -5.07
N SER A 55 -9.81 6.23 -4.10
CA SER A 55 -8.67 7.11 -4.35
C SER A 55 -7.41 6.39 -4.84
N LEU A 56 -7.35 5.07 -4.67
CA LEU A 56 -6.21 4.26 -5.09
C LEU A 56 -6.69 3.15 -6.03
N PRO A 57 -6.31 3.19 -7.32
CA PRO A 57 -6.76 2.21 -8.30
C PRO A 57 -6.21 0.82 -7.96
N PHE A 58 -7.08 -0.18 -8.07
CA PHE A 58 -6.75 -1.55 -7.69
C PHE A 58 -7.18 -2.53 -8.78
N SER A 59 -6.40 -3.61 -8.92
CA SER A 59 -6.71 -4.73 -9.78
C SER A 59 -7.19 -5.90 -8.93
N LYS A 60 -8.40 -6.39 -9.20
CA LYS A 60 -8.94 -7.59 -8.54
C LYS A 60 -8.59 -8.82 -9.36
N ILE A 61 -7.72 -9.67 -8.84
CA ILE A 61 -7.33 -10.95 -9.46
C ILE A 61 -7.92 -12.06 -8.59
N GLY A 62 -9.10 -12.56 -9.01
CA GLY A 62 -9.87 -13.53 -8.22
C GLY A 62 -10.29 -12.96 -6.86
N ASN A 63 -9.90 -13.64 -5.78
CA ASN A 63 -10.14 -13.20 -4.40
C ASN A 63 -9.02 -12.31 -3.82
N ARG A 64 -8.02 -11.95 -4.61
CA ARG A 64 -6.91 -11.10 -4.16
C ARG A 64 -6.97 -9.71 -4.81
N ILE A 65 -6.62 -8.70 -4.03
CA ILE A 65 -6.46 -7.32 -4.51
C ILE A 65 -4.98 -7.06 -4.70
N ALA A 66 -4.66 -6.53 -5.87
CA ALA A 66 -3.32 -6.10 -6.23
C ALA A 66 -3.31 -4.63 -6.62
N TYR A 67 -2.19 -3.98 -6.39
CA TYR A 67 -1.97 -2.57 -6.66
C TYR A 67 -0.72 -2.41 -7.52
N LYS A 68 -0.74 -1.48 -8.48
CA LYS A 68 0.47 -1.14 -9.23
C LYS A 68 1.36 -0.25 -8.38
N LYS A 69 2.67 -0.47 -8.44
CA LYS A 69 3.65 0.37 -7.73
C LYS A 69 3.52 1.84 -8.12
N LYS A 70 3.39 2.14 -9.42
CA LYS A 70 3.21 3.51 -9.92
C LYS A 70 2.04 4.23 -9.25
N ASP A 71 0.90 3.57 -9.14
CA ASP A 71 -0.30 4.15 -8.55
C ASP A 71 -0.15 4.39 -7.04
N VAL A 72 0.51 3.45 -6.34
CA VAL A 72 0.83 3.60 -4.91
C VAL A 72 1.79 4.78 -4.68
N MET A 73 2.80 4.94 -5.53
CA MET A 73 3.74 6.07 -5.46
C MET A 73 3.05 7.40 -5.77
N ASN A 74 2.21 7.45 -6.81
CA ASN A 74 1.42 8.63 -7.14
C ASN A 74 0.46 9.01 -6.01
N TYR A 75 -0.16 8.02 -5.36
CA TYR A 75 -1.01 8.24 -4.20
C TYR A 75 -0.22 8.81 -3.00
N LEU A 76 0.98 8.28 -2.74
CA LEU A 76 1.83 8.82 -1.69
C LEU A 76 2.23 10.27 -2.00
N GLN A 77 2.60 10.57 -3.25
CA GLN A 77 2.90 11.94 -3.68
C GLN A 77 1.70 12.87 -3.55
N SER A 78 0.50 12.45 -3.93
CA SER A 78 -0.71 13.28 -3.82
C SER A 78 -1.12 13.54 -2.36
N LYS A 79 -0.79 12.64 -1.44
CA LYS A 79 -0.96 12.83 0.02
C LYS A 79 0.20 13.57 0.69
N THR A 80 1.36 13.68 0.04
CA THR A 80 2.49 14.45 0.56
C THR A 80 2.21 15.93 0.34
N VAL A 81 1.48 16.51 1.29
CA VAL A 81 1.23 17.95 1.30
C VAL A 81 2.52 18.64 1.75
N THR A 82 3.09 19.49 0.89
CA THR A 82 4.33 20.24 1.13
C THR A 82 4.19 21.36 2.17
N ASN A 83 2.98 21.61 2.67
CA ASN A 83 2.72 22.67 3.63
C ASN A 83 1.79 22.18 4.75
N THR A 84 2.31 22.12 5.97
CA THR A 84 1.54 21.95 7.21
C THR A 84 0.99 23.26 7.74
N ALA A 85 1.14 24.38 7.04
CA ALA A 85 0.53 25.65 7.43
C ALA A 85 -1.00 25.54 7.30
N GLN A 86 -1.64 25.32 8.45
CA GLN A 86 -3.01 25.71 8.70
C GLN A 86 -3.18 27.19 8.32
N TYR A 87 -4.24 27.49 7.56
CA TYR A 87 -4.77 28.84 7.41
C TYR A 87 -6.11 28.92 8.13
#